data_AF-A0A4Y1ZI90-F1
#
_entry.id   AF-A0A4Y1ZI90-F1
#
_cell.length_a   1.000
_cell.length_b   1.000
_cell.length_c   1.000
_cell.angle_alpha   90.00
_cell.angle_beta   90.00
_cell.angle_gamma   90.00
#
_symmetry.space_group_name_H-M   'P 1'
#
loop_
_entity.id
_entity.type
_entity.pdbx_description
1 polymer ?
#
loop_
_entity_poly.entity_id
_entity_poly.type
_entity_poly.pdbx_seq_one_letter_code
_entity_poly.pdbx_strand_id
1 'polypeptide(L)'
;MEKTAVLLVNLGTPEAADTQSVRRYLAQFLSDRRVIDLPHWKWLPILHGIILRVRPKRSAKLYKSIWTEEGSPLILHARRQQVALQERLSETAIDVVLAMSYGRPGLGDALDQLHRQKVRRLLVLPLYPQYSSTTVGSIWDGVQRSLTGWRDVPELLFIRDYPVHPDYIAALVARVQHYVAKHGEPDRLLLSYHGIPLRYAEAGDDYPERCRLTTEQLKRRLPDLAIT
;
A
#
# COMPACT_ATOMS: atom_id res chain seq x y z
N MET A 1 17.37 -3.28 26.39
CA MET A 1 17.31 -2.83 24.99
C MET A 1 15.95 -2.24 24.72
N GLU A 2 15.88 -1.10 24.03
CA GLU A 2 14.63 -0.53 23.55
C GLU A 2 14.01 -1.44 22.48
N LYS A 3 12.71 -1.73 22.61
CA LYS A 3 12.02 -2.62 21.69
C LYS A 3 11.74 -1.89 20.37
N THR A 4 12.14 -2.50 19.26
CA THR A 4 12.00 -1.93 17.90
C THR A 4 10.99 -2.75 17.10
N ALA A 5 10.21 -2.09 16.25
CA ALA A 5 9.30 -2.77 15.33
C ALA A 5 9.29 -2.14 13.94
N VAL A 6 9.01 -2.98 12.95
CA VAL A 6 8.71 -2.60 11.57
C VAL A 6 7.21 -2.77 11.34
N LEU A 7 6.54 -1.68 10.99
CA LEU A 7 5.15 -1.66 10.59
C LEU A 7 5.06 -1.59 9.06
N LEU A 8 4.75 -2.73 8.44
CA LEU A 8 4.40 -2.82 7.03
C LEU A 8 2.99 -2.29 6.82
N VAL A 9 2.81 -1.36 5.87
CA VAL A 9 1.48 -0.78 5.61
C VAL A 9 1.11 -0.84 4.14
N ASN A 10 -0.08 -1.37 3.83
CA ASN A 10 -0.64 -1.39 2.48
C ASN A 10 -2.06 -0.79 2.44
N LEU A 11 -2.70 -0.70 1.27
CA LEU A 11 -4.06 -0.16 1.12
C LEU A 11 -5.07 -0.90 2.00
N GLY A 12 -4.98 -2.23 1.97
CA GLY A 12 -6.02 -3.13 2.41
C GLY A 12 -7.07 -3.45 1.36
N THR A 13 -8.02 -4.24 1.79
CA THR A 13 -9.03 -4.90 0.96
C THR A 13 -10.28 -5.12 1.82
N PRO A 14 -11.47 -5.27 1.23
CA PRO A 14 -12.64 -5.74 1.96
C PRO A 14 -12.35 -7.03 2.74
N GLU A 15 -13.00 -7.23 3.88
CA GLU A 15 -12.86 -8.47 4.69
C GLU A 15 -13.45 -9.70 3.98
N ALA A 16 -14.44 -9.50 3.12
CA ALA A 16 -15.06 -10.53 2.31
C ALA A 16 -15.52 -9.97 0.96
N ALA A 17 -15.68 -10.85 -0.04
CA ALA A 17 -16.14 -10.51 -1.39
C ALA A 17 -17.67 -10.29 -1.48
N ASP A 18 -18.34 -10.00 -0.36
CA ASP A 18 -19.74 -9.68 -0.31
C ASP A 18 -19.98 -8.16 -0.41
N THR A 19 -21.23 -7.78 -0.74
CA THR A 19 -21.57 -6.36 -0.98
C THR A 19 -21.43 -5.50 0.29
N GLN A 20 -21.71 -6.06 1.47
CA GLN A 20 -21.67 -5.33 2.73
C GLN A 20 -20.22 -5.04 3.14
N SER A 21 -19.34 -6.04 3.06
CA SER A 21 -17.91 -5.88 3.35
C SER A 21 -17.25 -4.89 2.38
N VAL A 22 -17.57 -4.99 1.09
CA VAL A 22 -17.10 -4.04 0.07
C VAL A 22 -17.64 -2.63 0.34
N ARG A 23 -18.90 -2.50 0.77
CA ARG A 23 -19.48 -1.20 1.12
C ARG A 23 -18.76 -0.56 2.31
N ARG A 24 -18.45 -1.32 3.37
CA ARG A 24 -17.69 -0.82 4.52
C ARG A 24 -16.29 -0.35 4.12
N TYR A 25 -15.57 -1.17 3.35
CA TYR A 25 -14.26 -0.82 2.81
C TYR A 25 -14.31 0.46 1.96
N LEU A 26 -15.23 0.54 1.00
CA LEU A 26 -15.37 1.72 0.14
C LEU A 26 -15.78 2.96 0.94
N ALA A 27 -16.58 2.82 1.99
CA ALA A 27 -16.92 3.94 2.86
C ALA A 27 -15.68 4.51 3.55
N GLN A 28 -14.81 3.65 4.06
CA GLN A 28 -13.56 4.09 4.69
C GLN A 28 -12.58 4.69 3.68
N PHE A 29 -12.32 3.97 2.59
CA PHE A 29 -11.36 4.37 1.55
C PHE A 29 -11.75 5.71 0.91
N LEU A 30 -13.01 5.84 0.49
CA LEU A 30 -13.45 7.04 -0.23
C LEU A 30 -13.78 8.21 0.69
N SER A 31 -13.83 8.02 2.02
CA SER A 31 -13.96 9.14 2.97
C SER A 31 -12.61 9.79 3.30
N ASP A 32 -11.51 9.27 2.75
CA ASP A 32 -10.19 9.85 2.97
C ASP A 32 -9.98 11.11 2.11
N ARG A 33 -9.59 12.21 2.75
CA ARG A 33 -9.29 13.51 2.12
C ARG A 33 -8.09 13.44 1.18
N ARG A 34 -7.18 12.49 1.41
CA ARG A 34 -6.04 12.24 0.52
C ARG A 34 -6.48 11.55 -0.76
N VAL A 35 -7.54 10.73 -0.71
CA VAL A 35 -8.05 9.99 -1.85
C VAL A 35 -9.01 10.86 -2.66
N ILE A 36 -9.92 11.56 -1.98
CA ILE A 36 -10.87 12.49 -2.57
C ILE A 36 -10.66 13.89 -1.98
N ASP A 37 -10.13 14.78 -2.80
CA ASP A 37 -9.78 16.17 -2.45
C ASP A 37 -10.97 17.13 -2.32
N LEU A 38 -12.20 16.66 -2.57
CA LEU A 38 -13.40 17.47 -2.38
C LEU A 38 -13.69 17.71 -0.90
N PRO A 39 -14.17 18.91 -0.51
CA PRO A 39 -14.61 19.16 0.86
C PRO A 39 -15.63 18.13 1.33
N HIS A 40 -15.42 17.56 2.52
CA HIS A 40 -16.24 16.47 3.06
C HIS A 40 -17.75 16.78 3.09
N TRP A 41 -18.13 18.02 3.37
CA TRP A 41 -19.54 18.41 3.39
C TRP A 41 -20.21 18.31 2.00
N LYS A 42 -19.44 18.42 0.91
CA LYS A 42 -19.93 18.15 -0.46
C LYS A 42 -19.85 16.66 -0.79
N TRP A 43 -18.75 16.02 -0.41
CA TRP A 43 -18.45 14.66 -0.85
C TRP A 43 -19.19 13.57 -0.08
N LEU A 44 -19.27 13.66 1.25
CA LEU A 44 -19.91 12.61 2.07
C LEU A 44 -21.39 12.39 1.72
N PRO A 45 -22.22 13.42 1.42
CA PRO A 45 -23.57 13.19 0.90
C PRO A 45 -23.59 12.39 -0.40
N ILE A 46 -22.68 12.66 -1.34
CA ILE A 46 -22.56 11.93 -2.61
C ILE A 46 -22.12 10.48 -2.35
N LEU A 47 -21.12 10.31 -1.49
CA LEU A 47 -20.58 9.02 -1.11
C LEU A 47 -21.67 8.13 -0.50
N HIS A 48 -22.33 8.59 0.56
CA HIS A 48 -23.32 7.81 1.30
C HIS A 48 -24.69 7.73 0.59
N GLY A 49 -25.03 8.74 -0.22
CA GLY A 49 -26.30 8.81 -0.95
C GLY A 49 -26.32 8.02 -2.26
N ILE A 50 -25.25 8.09 -3.06
CA ILE A 50 -25.23 7.49 -4.41
C ILE A 50 -24.19 6.37 -4.48
N ILE A 51 -22.92 6.69 -4.20
CA ILE A 51 -21.79 5.80 -4.49
C ILE A 51 -21.90 4.49 -3.71
N LEU A 52 -22.09 4.56 -2.40
CA LEU A 52 -22.19 3.36 -1.56
C LEU A 52 -23.48 2.56 -1.82
N ARG A 53 -24.49 3.12 -2.49
CA ARG A 53 -25.71 2.37 -2.86
C ARG A 53 -25.53 1.57 -4.16
N VAL A 54 -24.74 2.08 -5.11
CA VAL A 54 -24.61 1.49 -6.46
C VAL A 54 -23.29 0.72 -6.64
N ARG A 55 -22.16 1.32 -6.25
CA ARG A 55 -20.81 0.82 -6.54
C ARG A 55 -20.45 -0.51 -5.87
N PRO A 56 -20.86 -0.80 -4.61
CA PRO A 56 -20.45 -2.02 -3.94
C PRO A 56 -20.91 -3.30 -4.63
N LYS A 57 -22.13 -3.33 -5.20
CA LYS A 57 -22.65 -4.53 -5.90
C LYS A 57 -21.79 -4.89 -7.11
N ARG A 58 -21.36 -3.89 -7.88
CA ARG A 58 -20.49 -4.08 -9.05
C ARG A 58 -19.08 -4.51 -8.61
N SER A 59 -18.54 -3.83 -7.61
CA SER A 59 -17.19 -4.11 -7.10
C SER A 59 -17.10 -5.48 -6.44
N ALA A 60 -18.13 -5.92 -5.72
CA ALA A 60 -18.20 -7.26 -5.12
C ALA A 60 -18.10 -8.37 -6.17
N LYS A 61 -18.67 -8.20 -7.37
CA LYS A 61 -18.52 -9.19 -8.46
C LYS A 61 -17.05 -9.31 -8.90
N LEU A 62 -16.33 -8.19 -9.00
CA LEU A 62 -14.90 -8.18 -9.34
C LEU A 62 -14.04 -8.77 -8.22
N TYR A 63 -14.35 -8.47 -6.96
CA TYR A 63 -13.67 -9.12 -5.83
C TYR A 63 -13.90 -10.63 -5.84
N LYS A 64 -15.12 -11.09 -6.11
CA LYS A 64 -15.43 -12.53 -6.21
C LYS A 64 -14.62 -13.24 -7.30
N SER A 65 -14.36 -12.61 -8.45
CA SER A 65 -13.62 -13.26 -9.53
C SER A 65 -12.15 -13.49 -9.24
N ILE A 66 -11.58 -12.79 -8.24
CA ILE A 66 -10.18 -12.94 -7.81
C ILE A 66 -10.05 -13.47 -6.38
N TRP A 67 -11.18 -13.79 -5.73
CA TRP A 67 -11.18 -14.24 -4.36
C TRP A 67 -10.66 -15.68 -4.28
N THR A 68 -9.74 -15.92 -3.36
CA THR A 68 -9.23 -17.28 -3.11
C THR A 68 -9.93 -17.88 -1.89
N GLU A 69 -9.78 -19.20 -1.70
CA GLU A 69 -10.25 -19.87 -0.48
C GLU A 69 -9.62 -19.26 0.79
N GLU A 70 -8.36 -18.80 0.68
CA GLU A 70 -7.61 -18.14 1.76
C GLU A 70 -7.94 -16.64 1.91
N GLY A 71 -8.82 -16.08 1.07
CA GLY A 71 -9.23 -14.68 1.11
C GLY A 71 -8.70 -13.82 -0.05
N SER A 72 -8.52 -12.53 0.21
CA SER A 72 -8.01 -11.57 -0.78
C SER A 72 -6.51 -11.80 -1.05
N PRO A 73 -6.08 -11.92 -2.33
CA PRO A 73 -4.67 -12.09 -2.66
C PRO A 73 -3.76 -11.01 -2.07
N LEU A 74 -4.25 -9.78 -1.95
CA LEU A 74 -3.49 -8.67 -1.37
C LEU A 74 -3.05 -8.98 0.07
N ILE A 75 -3.99 -9.38 0.92
CA ILE A 75 -3.69 -9.69 2.32
C ILE A 75 -2.84 -10.96 2.42
N LEU A 76 -3.12 -11.97 1.59
CA LEU A 76 -2.35 -13.21 1.58
C LEU A 76 -0.87 -12.93 1.26
N HIS A 77 -0.59 -12.17 0.21
CA HIS A 77 0.77 -11.81 -0.16
C HIS A 77 1.43 -10.90 0.89
N ALA A 78 0.70 -9.93 1.44
CA ALA A 78 1.23 -9.05 2.49
C ALA A 78 1.57 -9.82 3.77
N ARG A 79 0.77 -10.83 4.15
CA ARG A 79 1.08 -11.73 5.27
C ARG A 79 2.29 -12.60 4.99
N ARG A 80 2.41 -13.16 3.78
CA ARG A 80 3.61 -13.91 3.36
C ARG A 80 4.87 -13.03 3.42
N GLN A 81 4.78 -11.77 2.99
CA GLN A 81 5.87 -10.81 3.11
C GLN A 81 6.23 -10.50 4.57
N GLN A 82 5.22 -10.32 5.43
CA GLN A 82 5.43 -10.12 6.87
C GLN A 82 6.17 -11.30 7.50
N VAL A 83 5.72 -12.53 7.24
CA VAL A 83 6.33 -13.76 7.77
C VAL A 83 7.77 -13.90 7.28
N ALA A 84 7.99 -13.77 5.97
CA ALA A 84 9.33 -13.89 5.39
C ALA A 84 10.31 -12.81 5.91
N LEU A 85 9.82 -11.59 6.16
CA LEU A 85 10.64 -10.54 6.76
C LEU A 85 10.91 -10.82 8.24
N GLN A 86 9.92 -11.31 9.00
CA GLN A 86 10.11 -11.70 10.40
C GLN A 86 11.12 -12.83 10.55
N GLU A 87 11.10 -13.83 9.67
CA GLU A 87 12.06 -14.94 9.64
C GLU A 87 13.48 -14.43 9.39
N ARG A 88 13.67 -13.53 8.42
CA ARG A 88 14.97 -12.88 8.15
C ARG A 88 15.49 -12.04 9.31
N LEU A 89 14.59 -11.56 10.17
CA LEU A 89 14.90 -10.75 11.34
C LEU A 89 14.84 -11.55 12.65
N SER A 90 14.74 -12.89 12.60
CA SER A 90 14.54 -13.75 13.78
C SER A 90 15.69 -13.68 14.79
N GLU A 91 16.92 -13.42 14.35
CA GLU A 91 18.09 -13.22 15.21
C GLU A 91 18.17 -11.78 15.79
N THR A 92 17.25 -10.90 15.39
CA THR A 92 17.15 -9.52 15.87
C THR A 92 15.97 -9.39 16.83
N ALA A 93 16.01 -8.40 17.72
CA ALA A 93 14.89 -8.06 18.61
C ALA A 93 13.83 -7.16 17.92
N ILE A 94 13.62 -7.33 16.62
CA ILE A 94 12.72 -6.50 15.79
C ILE A 94 11.45 -7.28 15.46
N ASP A 95 10.31 -6.74 15.87
CA ASP A 95 8.99 -7.30 15.53
C ASP A 95 8.49 -6.73 14.20
N VAL A 96 7.91 -7.58 13.35
CA VAL A 96 7.30 -7.19 12.07
C VAL A 96 5.79 -7.29 12.16
N VAL A 97 5.10 -6.16 12.06
CA VAL A 97 3.64 -6.05 12.11
C VAL A 97 3.11 -5.55 10.78
N LEU A 98 1.97 -6.10 10.37
CA LEU A 98 1.27 -5.69 9.15
C LEU A 98 -0.01 -4.93 9.50
N ALA A 99 -0.22 -3.80 8.83
CA ALA A 99 -1.44 -3.00 8.90
C ALA A 99 -1.91 -2.56 7.51
N MET A 100 -3.16 -2.13 7.45
CA MET A 100 -3.83 -1.61 6.28
C MET A 100 -4.30 -0.18 6.55
N SER A 101 -4.21 0.70 5.55
CA SER A 101 -4.83 2.02 5.58
C SER A 101 -6.35 1.91 5.72
N TYR A 102 -6.95 0.92 5.04
CA TYR A 102 -8.39 0.69 5.01
C TYR A 102 -8.71 -0.80 5.21
N GLY A 103 -9.70 -1.11 6.04
CA GLY A 103 -10.02 -2.49 6.42
C GLY A 103 -9.13 -3.02 7.54
N ARG A 104 -8.99 -4.36 7.59
CA ARG A 104 -8.31 -5.08 8.67
C ARG A 104 -7.13 -5.90 8.13
N PRO A 105 -6.04 -6.06 8.91
CA PRO A 105 -5.73 -5.40 10.18
C PRO A 105 -5.54 -3.88 10.00
N GLY A 106 -6.12 -3.05 10.86
CA GLY A 106 -6.07 -1.58 10.70
C GLY A 106 -4.83 -0.95 11.35
N LEU A 107 -4.45 0.24 10.90
CA LEU A 107 -3.34 1.03 11.49
C LEU A 107 -3.50 1.27 13.00
N GLY A 108 -4.70 1.66 13.45
CA GLY A 108 -4.96 1.91 14.87
C GLY A 108 -4.72 0.67 15.74
N ASP A 109 -5.34 -0.46 15.38
CA ASP A 109 -5.21 -1.71 16.12
C ASP A 109 -3.75 -2.19 16.19
N ALA A 110 -3.02 -2.07 15.07
CA ALA A 110 -1.61 -2.46 14.99
C ALA A 110 -0.72 -1.55 15.85
N LEU A 111 -0.93 -0.24 15.81
CA LEU A 111 -0.18 0.73 16.62
C LEU A 111 -0.49 0.53 18.11
N ASP A 112 -1.75 0.35 18.49
CA ASP A 112 -2.12 0.08 19.88
C ASP A 112 -1.50 -1.23 20.41
N GLN A 113 -1.40 -2.26 19.56
CA GLN A 113 -0.68 -3.49 19.89
C GLN A 113 0.80 -3.22 20.16
N LEU A 114 1.48 -2.49 19.27
CA LEU A 114 2.89 -2.15 19.43
C LEU A 114 3.14 -1.28 20.67
N HIS A 115 2.21 -0.37 20.99
CA HIS A 115 2.26 0.44 22.20
C HIS A 115 2.16 -0.41 23.46
N ARG A 116 1.20 -1.35 23.53
CA ARG A 116 1.07 -2.30 24.64
C ARG A 116 2.32 -3.17 24.82
N GLN A 117 3.04 -3.44 23.74
CA GLN A 117 4.31 -4.17 23.75
C GLN A 117 5.52 -3.29 24.13
N LYS A 118 5.31 -2.01 24.46
CA LYS A 118 6.35 -1.05 24.85
C LYS A 118 7.41 -0.83 23.75
N VAL A 119 6.99 -0.87 22.48
CA VAL A 119 7.85 -0.50 21.36
C VAL A 119 8.21 0.98 21.47
N ARG A 120 9.52 1.27 21.41
CA ARG A 120 10.08 2.63 21.53
C ARG A 120 10.64 3.15 20.22
N ARG A 121 10.94 2.26 19.26
CA ARG A 121 11.39 2.64 17.91
C ARG A 121 10.50 1.97 16.88
N LEU A 122 9.88 2.78 16.03
CA LEU A 122 8.93 2.34 15.04
C LEU A 122 9.40 2.76 13.65
N LEU A 123 9.70 1.76 12.81
CA LEU A 123 9.89 1.95 11.38
C LEU A 123 8.55 1.73 10.68
N VAL A 124 8.03 2.73 10.00
CA VAL A 124 6.86 2.58 9.12
C VAL A 124 7.33 2.41 7.69
N LEU A 125 7.02 1.26 7.10
CA LEU A 125 7.34 0.91 5.73
C LEU A 125 6.06 0.73 4.90
N PRO A 126 5.63 1.77 4.18
CA PRO A 126 4.61 1.65 3.16
C PRO A 126 5.02 0.63 2.09
N LEU A 127 4.15 -0.29 1.71
CA LEU A 127 4.38 -1.26 0.62
C LEU A 127 4.13 -0.64 -0.77
N TYR A 128 4.47 0.65 -0.91
CA TYR A 128 4.40 1.43 -2.13
C TYR A 128 5.80 1.98 -2.42
N PRO A 129 6.51 1.45 -3.44
CA PRO A 129 7.84 1.95 -3.77
C PRO A 129 7.83 3.39 -4.28
N GLN A 130 6.75 3.81 -4.94
CA GLN A 130 6.56 5.18 -5.44
C GLN A 130 5.63 5.97 -4.50
N TYR A 131 6.10 7.11 -3.99
CA TYR A 131 5.25 8.01 -3.19
C TYR A 131 4.06 8.51 -4.01
N SER A 132 2.88 8.53 -3.39
CA SER A 132 1.75 9.39 -3.77
C SER A 132 1.11 9.95 -2.52
N SER A 133 0.57 11.16 -2.63
CA SER A 133 -0.25 11.77 -1.58
C SER A 133 -1.47 10.90 -1.25
N THR A 134 -2.01 10.19 -2.22
CA THR A 134 -3.21 9.34 -2.10
C THR A 134 -2.96 7.98 -1.43
N THR A 135 -1.71 7.54 -1.34
CA THR A 135 -1.32 6.24 -0.77
C THR A 135 -0.43 6.43 0.46
N VAL A 136 0.85 6.75 0.27
CA VAL A 136 1.81 6.97 1.34
C VAL A 136 1.41 8.16 2.21
N GLY A 137 0.90 9.23 1.61
CA GLY A 137 0.36 10.37 2.35
C GLY A 137 -0.83 9.99 3.25
N SER A 138 -1.72 9.11 2.79
CA SER A 138 -2.81 8.57 3.62
C SER A 138 -2.28 7.71 4.78
N ILE A 139 -1.24 6.90 4.55
CA ILE A 139 -0.60 6.12 5.62
C ILE A 139 -0.03 7.05 6.69
N TRP A 140 0.68 8.11 6.28
CA TRP A 140 1.22 9.12 7.19
C TRP A 140 0.11 9.74 8.05
N ASP A 141 -0.98 10.20 7.44
CA ASP A 141 -2.13 10.77 8.16
C ASP A 141 -2.77 9.76 9.12
N GLY A 142 -2.85 8.48 8.72
CA GLY A 142 -3.35 7.40 9.55
C GLY A 142 -2.48 7.16 10.78
N VAL A 143 -1.16 7.09 10.61
CA VAL A 143 -0.20 6.97 11.71
C VAL A 143 -0.30 8.16 12.64
N GLN A 144 -0.26 9.40 12.12
CA GLN A 144 -0.38 10.60 12.94
C GLN A 144 -1.67 10.63 13.76
N ARG A 145 -2.79 10.28 13.14
CA ARG A 145 -4.10 10.22 13.81
C ARG A 145 -4.12 9.21 14.95
N SER A 146 -3.51 8.04 14.75
CA SER A 146 -3.38 7.02 15.79
C SER A 146 -2.49 7.47 16.95
N LEU A 147 -1.45 8.27 16.68
CA LEU A 147 -0.51 8.75 17.69
C LEU A 147 -0.98 10.00 18.45
N THR A 148 -1.94 10.77 17.91
CA THR A 148 -2.35 12.07 18.45
C THR A 148 -2.81 12.01 19.92
N GLY A 149 -3.41 10.89 20.35
CA GLY A 149 -3.88 10.71 21.72
C GLY A 149 -2.83 10.16 22.70
N TRP A 150 -1.65 9.78 22.23
CA TRP A 150 -0.65 9.10 23.05
C TRP A 150 0.22 10.11 23.80
N ARG A 151 0.41 9.89 25.10
CA ARG A 151 1.35 10.70 25.93
C ARG A 151 2.81 10.26 25.76
N ASP A 152 3.01 8.98 25.45
CA ASP A 152 4.31 8.34 25.32
C ASP A 152 4.46 7.80 23.88
N VAL A 153 4.96 8.66 22.99
CA VAL A 153 5.12 8.34 21.56
C VAL A 153 6.48 7.67 21.30
N PRO A 154 6.56 6.68 20.39
CA PRO A 154 7.84 6.10 20.00
C PRO A 154 8.65 7.04 19.12
N GLU A 155 9.96 6.80 19.00
CA GLU A 155 10.75 7.30 17.87
C GLU A 155 10.16 6.75 16.56
N LEU A 156 9.92 7.64 15.60
CA LEU A 156 9.26 7.30 14.34
C LEU A 156 10.22 7.52 13.17
N LEU A 157 10.57 6.44 12.48
CA LEU A 157 11.21 6.48 11.17
C LEU A 157 10.16 6.12 10.11
N PHE A 158 9.80 7.08 9.26
CA PHE A 158 8.82 6.87 8.21
C PHE A 158 9.51 6.84 6.85
N ILE A 159 9.40 5.70 6.16
CA ILE A 159 9.95 5.57 4.80
C ILE A 159 8.97 6.20 3.82
N ARG A 160 9.38 7.33 3.23
CA ARG A 160 8.57 8.07 2.25
C ARG A 160 8.38 7.28 0.96
N ASP A 161 9.48 6.77 0.39
CA ASP A 161 9.49 6.04 -0.88
C ASP A 161 10.85 5.40 -1.13
N TYR A 162 10.90 4.47 -2.08
CA TYR A 162 12.10 3.73 -2.46
C TYR A 162 12.05 3.27 -3.94
N PRO A 163 11.70 4.15 -4.89
CA PRO A 163 11.38 3.76 -6.27
C PRO A 163 12.59 3.22 -7.05
N VAL A 164 13.79 3.57 -6.60
CA VAL A 164 15.08 3.19 -7.22
C VAL A 164 15.96 2.37 -6.30
N HIS A 165 15.41 1.82 -5.20
CA HIS A 165 16.19 1.00 -4.28
C HIS A 165 16.79 -0.20 -5.02
N PRO A 166 18.11 -0.47 -4.91
CA PRO A 166 18.78 -1.50 -5.69
C PRO A 166 18.09 -2.87 -5.63
N ASP A 167 17.69 -3.31 -4.43
CA ASP A 167 17.01 -4.61 -4.26
C ASP A 167 15.60 -4.65 -4.85
N TYR A 168 14.88 -3.51 -4.84
CA TYR A 168 13.56 -3.42 -5.47
C TYR A 168 13.69 -3.53 -7.00
N ILE A 169 14.62 -2.77 -7.58
CA ILE A 169 14.92 -2.85 -9.02
C ILE A 169 15.41 -4.25 -9.39
N ALA A 170 16.29 -4.85 -8.59
CA ALA A 170 16.77 -6.22 -8.82
C ALA A 170 15.62 -7.25 -8.81
N ALA A 171 14.66 -7.13 -7.88
CA ALA A 171 13.49 -8.00 -7.85
C ALA A 171 12.61 -7.85 -9.10
N LEU A 172 12.42 -6.62 -9.61
CA LEU A 172 11.67 -6.38 -10.84
C LEU A 172 12.40 -6.95 -12.07
N VAL A 173 13.71 -6.71 -12.18
CA VAL A 173 14.56 -7.25 -13.26
C VAL A 173 14.51 -8.78 -13.26
N ALA A 174 14.70 -9.41 -12.10
CA ALA A 174 14.64 -10.86 -11.97
C ALA A 174 13.29 -11.42 -12.41
N ARG A 175 12.18 -10.74 -12.07
CA ARG A 175 10.85 -11.15 -12.51
C ARG A 175 10.67 -11.07 -14.02
N VAL A 176 11.17 -10.01 -14.66
CA VAL A 176 11.13 -9.86 -16.14
C VAL A 176 11.98 -10.94 -16.80
N GLN A 177 13.22 -11.13 -16.36
CA GLN A 177 14.14 -12.13 -16.91
C GLN A 177 13.58 -13.55 -16.75
N HIS A 178 12.98 -13.86 -15.60
CA HIS A 178 12.32 -15.16 -15.41
C HIS A 178 11.17 -15.38 -16.39
N TYR A 179 10.37 -14.34 -16.66
CA TYR A 179 9.29 -14.42 -17.64
C TYR A 179 9.83 -14.63 -19.06
N VAL A 180 10.84 -13.85 -19.47
CA VAL A 180 11.49 -13.96 -20.79
C VAL A 180 12.13 -15.35 -20.97
N ALA A 181 12.82 -15.87 -19.96
CA ALA A 181 13.42 -17.20 -20.02
C ALA A 181 12.38 -18.31 -20.23
N LYS A 182 11.16 -18.12 -19.72
CA LYS A 182 10.07 -19.10 -19.83
C LYS A 182 9.23 -18.96 -21.10
N HIS A 183 9.07 -17.74 -21.60
CA HIS A 183 8.09 -17.42 -22.66
C HIS A 183 8.71 -16.86 -23.95
N GLY A 184 10.03 -16.64 -23.98
CA GLY A 184 10.72 -15.96 -25.07
C GLY A 184 10.75 -14.44 -24.91
N GLU A 185 11.47 -13.78 -25.79
CA GLU A 185 11.61 -12.33 -25.81
C GLU A 185 10.34 -11.67 -26.38
N PRO A 186 9.73 -10.70 -25.70
CA PRO A 186 8.55 -10.00 -26.18
C PRO A 186 8.91 -8.87 -27.15
N ASP A 187 8.00 -8.52 -28.08
CA ASP A 187 8.16 -7.35 -28.95
C ASP A 187 8.26 -6.03 -28.14
N ARG A 188 7.54 -5.97 -27.01
CA ARG A 188 7.47 -4.81 -26.11
C ARG A 188 7.21 -5.25 -24.67
N LEU A 189 7.83 -4.56 -23.72
CA LEU A 189 7.49 -4.63 -22.30
C LEU A 189 6.75 -3.35 -21.88
N LEU A 190 5.45 -3.44 -21.62
CA LEU A 190 4.64 -2.31 -21.16
C LEU A 190 4.65 -2.22 -19.63
N LEU A 191 5.14 -1.11 -19.09
CA LEU A 191 5.07 -0.82 -17.66
C LEU A 191 3.80 -0.04 -17.33
N SER A 192 2.84 -0.72 -16.69
CA SER A 192 1.57 -0.12 -16.31
C SER A 192 1.53 0.25 -14.84
N TYR A 193 1.28 1.54 -14.56
CA TYR A 193 1.10 2.10 -13.22
C TYR A 193 -0.36 2.57 -13.04
N HIS A 194 -0.82 2.66 -11.80
CA HIS A 194 -2.15 3.21 -11.51
C HIS A 194 -2.16 4.72 -11.75
N GLY A 195 -3.06 5.22 -12.59
CA GLY A 195 -3.18 6.67 -12.83
C GLY A 195 -3.68 7.43 -11.61
N ILE A 196 -3.25 8.70 -11.50
CA ILE A 196 -3.81 9.68 -10.55
C ILE A 196 -4.51 10.81 -11.32
N PRO A 197 -5.47 11.53 -10.71
CA PRO A 197 -6.05 12.72 -11.33
C PRO A 197 -4.97 13.74 -11.69
N LEU A 198 -5.05 14.34 -12.89
CA LEU A 198 -4.08 15.33 -13.37
C LEU A 198 -3.86 16.47 -12.35
N ARG A 199 -4.95 16.98 -11.78
CA ARG A 199 -4.92 18.03 -10.75
C ARG A 199 -4.10 17.66 -9.50
N TYR A 200 -3.96 16.37 -9.15
CA TYR A 200 -3.15 15.95 -8.00
C TYR A 200 -1.66 16.11 -8.34
N ALA A 201 -1.27 15.72 -9.56
CA ALA A 201 0.10 15.92 -10.05
C ALA A 201 0.43 17.41 -10.15
N GLU A 202 -0.47 18.22 -10.70
CA GLU A 202 -0.31 19.68 -10.80
C GLU A 202 -0.25 20.37 -9.44
N ALA A 203 -0.92 19.83 -8.42
CA ALA A 203 -0.88 20.31 -7.04
C ALA A 203 0.34 19.82 -6.23
N GLY A 204 1.27 19.09 -6.86
CA GLY A 204 2.54 18.68 -6.27
C GLY A 204 2.65 17.21 -5.84
N ASP A 205 1.71 16.35 -6.21
CA ASP A 205 1.89 14.90 -6.08
C ASP A 205 2.92 14.40 -7.12
N ASP A 206 4.13 14.07 -6.65
CA ASP A 206 5.25 13.69 -7.52
C ASP A 206 5.22 12.21 -7.97
N TYR A 207 4.12 11.48 -7.73
CA TYR A 207 3.95 10.09 -8.14
C TYR A 207 4.33 9.79 -9.62
N PRO A 208 3.94 10.61 -10.63
CA PRO A 208 4.34 10.35 -12.01
C PRO A 208 5.87 10.36 -12.19
N GLU A 209 6.57 11.27 -11.52
CA GLU A 209 8.02 11.34 -11.53
C GLU A 209 8.65 10.14 -10.83
N ARG A 210 8.07 9.68 -9.71
CA ARG A 210 8.52 8.46 -9.01
C ARG A 210 8.36 7.20 -9.85
N CYS A 211 7.26 7.09 -10.62
CA CYS A 211 7.07 6.02 -11.59
C CYS A 211 8.12 6.07 -12.69
N ARG A 212 8.36 7.26 -13.29
CA ARG A 212 9.39 7.47 -14.31
C ARG A 212 10.77 7.05 -13.83
N LEU A 213 11.15 7.39 -12.59
CA LEU A 213 12.42 6.93 -12.01
C LEU A 213 12.55 5.41 -12.00
N THR A 214 11.48 4.69 -11.63
CA THR A 214 11.47 3.22 -11.65
C THR A 214 11.60 2.68 -13.08
N THR A 215 10.86 3.26 -14.03
CA THR A 215 10.91 2.92 -15.46
C THR A 215 12.31 3.12 -16.04
N GLU A 216 12.95 4.25 -15.77
CA GLU A 216 14.29 4.54 -16.27
C GLU A 216 15.35 3.61 -15.68
N GLN A 217 15.21 3.21 -14.41
CA GLN A 217 16.08 2.19 -13.84
C GLN A 217 15.89 0.83 -14.51
N LEU A 218 14.65 0.43 -14.83
CA LEU A 218 14.41 -0.83 -15.55
C LEU A 218 14.98 -0.79 -16.96
N LYS A 219 14.79 0.30 -17.71
CA LYS A 219 15.40 0.48 -19.05
C LYS A 219 16.91 0.34 -19.01
N ARG A 220 17.57 0.94 -18.02
CA ARG A 220 19.03 0.82 -17.85
C ARG A 220 19.49 -0.60 -17.55
N ARG A 221 18.69 -1.39 -16.84
CA ARG A 221 19.03 -2.76 -16.40
C ARG A 221 18.62 -3.83 -17.41
N LEU A 222 17.77 -3.49 -18.38
CA LEU A 222 17.25 -4.37 -19.42
C LEU A 222 17.36 -3.66 -20.78
N PRO A 223 18.57 -3.31 -21.24
CA PRO A 223 18.77 -2.48 -22.44
C PRO A 223 18.29 -3.15 -23.73
N ASP A 224 18.23 -4.49 -23.75
CA ASP A 224 17.83 -5.26 -24.93
C ASP A 224 16.31 -5.30 -25.11
N LEU A 225 15.52 -4.96 -24.09
CA LEU A 225 14.07 -4.98 -24.15
C LEU A 225 13.52 -3.61 -24.55
N ALA A 226 12.55 -3.61 -25.48
CA ALA A 226 11.81 -2.41 -25.84
C ALA A 226 10.75 -2.07 -24.76
N ILE A 227 11.15 -1.28 -23.76
CA ILE A 227 10.30 -0.89 -22.63
C ILE A 227 9.56 0.44 -22.92
N THR A 228 8.23 0.42 -22.75
CA THR A 228 7.36 1.61 -22.83
C THR A 228 6.60 1.83 -21.53
#